data_AF-A0A8J1VUR5-F1
#
_entry.id   AF-A0A8J1VUR5-F1
#
_cell.length_a   1.000
_cell.length_b   1.000
_cell.length_c   1.000
_cell.angle_alpha   90.00
_cell.angle_beta   90.00
_cell.angle_gamma   90.00
#
_symmetry.space_group_name_H-M   'P 1'
#
loop_
_entity.id
_entity.type
_entity.pdbx_description
1 polymer ?
#
loop_
_entity_poly.entity_id
_entity_poly.type
_entity_poly.pdbx_seq_one_letter_code
_entity_poly.pdbx_strand_id
1 'polypeptide(L)'
;KSDIRFRSPEDLSVWLSTTLISALRDTIDLFAFHFEVLQTYLDGLLDILVACICQENDTLARIGTSCLQQLLESNVRKLSPEKWELIVSAFVQLFKTTTAGQLFDPTLHTEVEPTGNVDEDAPFQKFVAPAPLELVHTSTTSLPHTLTYAEQRRIFKQIIVKCVLQLLLIETTHELLQNDDVYNTIPAEHLLRFMGVLDDSWRFARIFNADKDLRMRLWKLPNLLKQESSSAATLINVLLRMYRDPREAHRATRNGVLDRLVPLGTEVIKDFIAIDPDTQPRNVTAWTPVVTDILQGCINFEEAAFEKYIPTFYPLITDILSKEVAVEMRLAESTIRRGHPVIMGLLCFFAVIEGCITAWLVTEYNKGKSEYPNHSYRDRLRFLVFVSWWTVVFTALYLVFFLINAGSFIVSIASHGIWFALTWFFWLVAIATYTAALGGGKRCNEDHITYCSQLVAAEAFGWIEWIIFSVAFILIFLIGGTAMRRGEGLSGALV
;
A
#
# COMPACT_ATOMS: atom_id res chain seq x y z
N LYS A 1 30.93 -8.87 -42.62
CA LYS A 1 31.45 -8.09 -41.46
C LYS A 1 31.61 -6.65 -41.91
N SER A 2 30.63 -5.79 -41.63
CA SER A 2 30.77 -4.34 -41.80
C SER A 2 31.39 -3.78 -40.52
N ASP A 3 32.65 -3.37 -40.56
CA ASP A 3 33.34 -2.71 -39.45
C ASP A 3 32.83 -1.26 -39.31
N ILE A 4 31.64 -1.10 -38.72
CA ILE A 4 31.18 0.21 -38.23
C ILE A 4 31.93 0.47 -36.93
N ARG A 5 33.00 1.26 -36.99
CA ARG A 5 33.80 1.64 -35.84
C ARG A 5 33.31 2.99 -35.31
N PHE A 6 32.51 2.97 -34.25
CA PHE A 6 32.06 4.19 -33.57
C PHE A 6 33.27 4.90 -32.95
N ARG A 7 33.38 6.22 -33.14
CA ARG A 7 34.55 6.99 -32.69
C ARG A 7 34.43 7.41 -31.22
N SER A 8 33.21 7.50 -30.70
CA SER A 8 32.94 7.74 -29.29
C SER A 8 31.68 7.00 -28.78
N PRO A 9 31.50 6.90 -27.44
CA PRO A 9 30.25 6.42 -26.84
C PRO A 9 29.03 7.28 -27.20
N GLU A 10 29.23 8.60 -27.40
CA GLU A 10 28.17 9.50 -27.85
C GLU A 10 27.74 9.16 -29.29
N ASP A 11 28.69 8.88 -30.19
CA ASP A 11 28.38 8.47 -31.58
C ASP A 11 27.55 7.17 -31.62
N LEU A 12 27.89 6.21 -30.75
CA LEU A 12 27.13 4.97 -30.61
C LEU A 12 25.72 5.25 -30.07
N SER A 13 25.58 6.10 -29.04
CA SER A 13 24.28 6.51 -28.51
C SER A 13 23.40 7.17 -29.56
N VAL A 14 23.97 8.08 -30.37
CA VAL A 14 23.24 8.75 -31.44
C VAL A 14 22.79 7.74 -32.48
N TRP A 15 23.68 6.89 -32.98
CA TRP A 15 23.33 5.87 -33.97
C TRP A 15 22.27 4.89 -33.48
N LEU A 16 22.37 4.44 -32.22
CA LEU A 16 21.33 3.60 -31.61
C LEU A 16 19.98 4.32 -31.61
N SER A 17 19.96 5.59 -31.19
CA SER A 17 18.73 6.35 -31.06
C SER A 17 18.07 6.73 -32.40
N THR A 18 18.87 7.06 -33.41
CA THR A 18 18.36 7.56 -34.71
C THR A 18 18.21 6.48 -35.76
N THR A 19 19.09 5.47 -35.75
CA THR A 19 19.20 4.49 -36.83
C THR A 19 18.74 3.11 -36.39
N LEU A 20 19.27 2.56 -35.28
CA LEU A 20 18.89 1.21 -34.85
C LEU A 20 17.40 1.12 -34.47
N ILE A 21 16.91 2.05 -33.64
CA ILE A 21 15.50 2.05 -33.20
C ILE A 21 14.55 2.12 -34.40
N SER A 22 14.81 3.05 -35.32
CA SER A 22 14.00 3.23 -36.53
C SER A 22 14.01 1.97 -37.38
N ALA A 23 15.21 1.41 -37.65
CA ALA A 23 15.34 0.18 -38.43
C ALA A 23 14.63 -1.02 -37.77
N LEU A 24 14.70 -1.13 -36.44
CA LEU A 24 14.03 -2.20 -35.69
C LEU A 24 12.50 -2.07 -35.84
N ARG A 25 11.94 -0.87 -35.63
CA ARG A 25 10.50 -0.61 -35.77
C ARG A 25 10.00 -0.83 -37.19
N ASP A 26 10.71 -0.29 -38.19
CA ASP A 26 10.36 -0.49 -39.61
C ASP A 26 10.42 -1.99 -39.99
N THR A 27 11.33 -2.76 -39.38
CA THR A 27 11.39 -4.21 -39.55
C THR A 27 10.17 -4.90 -38.94
N ILE A 28 9.72 -4.48 -37.75
CA ILE A 28 8.49 -5.00 -37.15
C ILE A 28 7.27 -4.68 -38.02
N ASP A 29 7.18 -3.46 -38.55
CA ASP A 29 6.09 -3.05 -39.44
C ASP A 29 6.08 -3.85 -40.75
N LEU A 30 7.27 -4.13 -41.29
CA LEU A 30 7.42 -5.00 -42.46
C LEU A 30 6.92 -6.42 -42.18
N PHE A 31 7.27 -6.99 -41.02
CA PHE A 31 6.74 -8.29 -40.58
C PHE A 31 5.22 -8.24 -40.38
N ALA A 32 4.67 -7.17 -39.80
CA ALA A 32 3.24 -7.00 -39.61
C ALA A 32 2.47 -7.01 -40.94
N PHE A 33 3.01 -6.37 -41.98
CA PHE A 33 2.36 -6.29 -43.28
C PHE A 33 2.60 -7.55 -44.15
N HIS A 34 3.82 -8.11 -44.15
CA HIS A 34 4.23 -9.22 -45.03
C HIS A 34 4.55 -10.53 -44.30
N PHE A 35 3.85 -10.81 -43.19
CA PHE A 35 4.12 -11.96 -42.33
C PHE A 35 4.19 -13.29 -43.07
N GLU A 36 3.28 -13.56 -44.01
CA GLU A 36 3.22 -14.83 -44.75
C GLU A 36 4.52 -15.18 -45.47
N VAL A 37 5.24 -14.17 -45.97
CA VAL A 37 6.53 -14.34 -46.66
C VAL A 37 7.67 -14.37 -45.64
N LEU A 38 7.62 -13.50 -44.63
CA LEU A 38 8.72 -13.25 -43.70
C LEU A 38 8.78 -14.21 -42.51
N GLN A 39 7.72 -14.98 -42.24
CA GLN A 39 7.64 -15.92 -41.12
C GLN A 39 8.76 -16.97 -41.10
N THR A 40 9.44 -17.22 -42.23
CA THR A 40 10.61 -18.10 -42.32
C THR A 40 11.87 -17.55 -41.66
N TYR A 41 11.93 -16.22 -41.44
CA TYR A 41 13.03 -15.52 -40.77
C TYR A 41 12.65 -15.08 -39.34
N LEU A 42 11.53 -15.59 -38.81
CA LEU A 42 11.04 -15.19 -37.49
C LEU A 42 12.03 -15.54 -36.38
N ASP A 43 12.71 -16.69 -36.48
CA ASP A 43 13.76 -17.10 -35.55
C ASP A 43 14.89 -16.06 -35.49
N GLY A 44 15.42 -15.62 -36.63
CA GLY A 44 16.46 -14.61 -36.69
C GLY A 44 16.01 -13.24 -36.17
N LEU A 45 14.75 -12.86 -36.40
CA LEU A 45 14.21 -11.62 -35.82
C LEU A 45 14.06 -11.74 -34.29
N LEU A 46 13.58 -12.89 -33.80
CA LEU A 46 13.47 -13.14 -32.36
C LEU A 46 14.85 -13.09 -31.69
N ASP A 47 15.88 -13.68 -32.30
CA ASP A 47 17.26 -13.60 -31.81
C ASP A 47 17.75 -12.14 -31.69
N ILE A 48 17.47 -11.31 -32.70
CA ILE A 48 17.80 -9.88 -32.67
C ILE A 48 17.06 -9.18 -31.52
N LEU A 49 15.76 -9.44 -31.36
CA LEU A 49 14.96 -8.83 -30.28
C LEU A 49 15.45 -9.28 -28.90
N VAL A 50 15.74 -10.57 -28.72
CA VAL A 50 16.30 -11.10 -27.48
C VAL A 50 17.64 -10.43 -27.15
N ALA A 51 18.51 -10.29 -28.15
CA ALA A 51 19.78 -9.60 -27.99
C ALA A 51 19.58 -8.13 -27.60
N CYS A 52 18.65 -7.41 -28.24
CA CYS A 52 18.32 -6.02 -27.92
C CYS A 52 17.77 -5.86 -26.48
N ILE A 53 16.88 -6.75 -26.05
CA ILE A 53 16.28 -6.70 -24.71
C ILE A 53 17.32 -6.98 -23.62
N CYS A 54 18.27 -7.88 -23.88
CA CYS A 54 19.30 -8.25 -22.90
C CYS A 54 20.48 -7.27 -22.79
N GLN A 55 20.46 -6.15 -23.53
CA GLN A 55 21.53 -5.15 -23.43
C GLN A 55 21.47 -4.38 -22.09
N GLU A 56 22.62 -3.85 -21.65
CA GLU A 56 22.70 -3.03 -20.43
C GLU A 56 22.02 -1.65 -20.55
N ASN A 57 21.45 -1.34 -21.73
CA ASN A 57 20.78 -0.07 -22.00
C ASN A 57 19.26 -0.15 -21.77
N ASP A 58 18.76 0.52 -20.73
CA ASP A 58 17.33 0.53 -20.37
C ASP A 58 16.41 1.01 -21.51
N THR A 59 16.80 2.04 -22.27
CA THR A 59 16.01 2.55 -23.39
C THR A 59 15.89 1.50 -24.51
N LEU A 60 17.00 0.89 -24.91
CA LEU A 60 17.01 -0.15 -25.93
C LEU A 60 16.22 -1.38 -25.49
N ALA A 61 16.33 -1.77 -24.21
CA ALA A 61 15.60 -2.91 -23.69
C ALA A 61 14.08 -2.69 -23.69
N ARG A 62 13.62 -1.48 -23.30
CA ARG A 62 12.20 -1.09 -23.38
C ARG A 62 11.69 -1.08 -24.81
N ILE A 63 12.48 -0.56 -25.75
CA ILE A 63 12.11 -0.51 -27.16
C ILE A 63 12.08 -1.92 -27.76
N GLY A 64 13.07 -2.76 -27.47
CA GLY A 64 13.10 -4.16 -27.90
C GLY A 64 11.87 -4.92 -27.39
N THR A 65 11.51 -4.71 -26.12
CA THR A 65 10.33 -5.33 -25.52
C THR A 65 9.03 -4.84 -26.18
N SER A 66 8.90 -3.54 -26.42
CA SER A 66 7.77 -2.96 -27.14
C SER A 66 7.67 -3.46 -28.59
N CYS A 67 8.81 -3.61 -29.27
CA CYS A 67 8.87 -4.17 -30.63
C CYS A 67 8.45 -5.65 -30.65
N LEU A 68 8.88 -6.44 -29.65
CA LEU A 68 8.46 -7.83 -29.49
C LEU A 68 6.94 -7.91 -29.26
N GLN A 69 6.39 -7.08 -28.37
CA GLN A 69 4.95 -7.03 -28.11
C GLN A 69 4.17 -6.65 -29.38
N GLN A 70 4.58 -5.59 -30.08
CA GLN A 70 3.94 -5.16 -31.33
C GLN A 70 4.00 -6.23 -32.42
N LEU A 71 5.12 -6.94 -32.56
CA LEU A 71 5.29 -8.06 -33.50
C LEU A 71 4.25 -9.15 -33.24
N LEU A 72 4.05 -9.52 -31.97
CA LEU A 72 3.09 -10.54 -31.56
C LEU A 72 1.66 -10.07 -31.79
N GLU A 73 1.28 -8.92 -31.23
CA GLU A 73 -0.09 -8.39 -31.31
C GLU A 73 -0.55 -8.17 -32.76
N SER A 74 0.35 -7.68 -33.63
CA SER A 74 0.01 -7.40 -35.03
C SER A 74 -0.12 -8.66 -35.89
N ASN A 75 0.42 -9.80 -35.45
CA ASN A 75 0.48 -11.03 -36.24
C ASN A 75 -0.19 -12.23 -35.57
N VAL A 76 -0.79 -12.04 -34.40
CA VAL A 76 -1.35 -13.09 -33.54
C VAL A 76 -2.23 -14.11 -34.28
N ARG A 77 -3.09 -13.66 -35.19
CA ARG A 77 -4.01 -14.53 -35.96
C ARG A 77 -3.33 -15.32 -37.08
N LYS A 78 -2.08 -14.98 -37.41
CA LYS A 78 -1.25 -15.60 -38.45
C LYS A 78 -0.22 -16.57 -37.87
N LEU A 79 -0.12 -16.67 -36.53
CA LEU A 79 0.86 -17.52 -35.86
C LEU A 79 0.37 -18.97 -35.80
N SER A 80 1.14 -19.87 -36.41
CA SER A 80 0.94 -21.31 -36.27
C SER A 80 1.49 -21.82 -34.92
N PRO A 81 1.11 -23.04 -34.48
CA PRO A 81 1.69 -23.65 -33.27
C PRO A 81 3.22 -23.70 -33.30
N GLU A 82 3.83 -23.97 -34.45
CA GLU A 82 5.29 -24.00 -34.61
C GLU A 82 5.92 -22.62 -34.41
N LYS A 83 5.24 -21.54 -34.79
CA LYS A 83 5.71 -20.17 -34.56
C LYS A 83 5.55 -19.77 -33.09
N TRP A 84 4.48 -20.22 -32.44
CA TRP A 84 4.33 -20.05 -30.99
C TRP A 84 5.43 -20.74 -30.19
N GLU A 85 5.88 -21.93 -30.62
CA GLU A 85 7.01 -22.62 -30.00
C GLU A 85 8.30 -21.79 -30.03
N LEU A 86 8.58 -21.12 -31.16
CA LEU A 86 9.72 -20.18 -31.27
C LEU A 86 9.57 -18.98 -30.34
N ILE A 87 8.39 -18.35 -30.34
CA ILE A 87 8.09 -17.18 -29.51
C ILE A 87 8.22 -17.52 -28.02
N VAL A 88 7.60 -18.60 -27.57
CA VAL A 88 7.64 -19.04 -26.17
C VAL A 88 9.07 -19.41 -25.77
N SER A 89 9.83 -20.04 -26.66
CA SER A 89 11.24 -20.33 -26.41
C SER A 89 12.09 -19.06 -26.26
N ALA A 90 11.81 -18.01 -27.05
CA ALA A 90 12.45 -16.70 -26.89
C ALA A 90 12.11 -16.06 -25.53
N PHE A 91 10.85 -16.11 -25.08
CA PHE A 91 10.48 -15.66 -23.73
C PHE A 91 11.18 -16.48 -22.64
N VAL A 92 11.21 -17.81 -22.77
CA VAL A 92 11.92 -18.67 -21.81
C VAL A 92 13.40 -18.32 -21.74
N GLN A 93 14.04 -18.04 -22.88
CA GLN A 93 15.42 -17.59 -22.93
C GLN A 93 15.60 -16.22 -22.27
N LEU A 94 14.71 -15.26 -22.55
CA LEU A 94 14.73 -13.93 -21.94
C LEU A 94 14.69 -14.04 -20.41
N PHE A 95 13.66 -14.68 -19.86
CA PHE A 95 13.48 -14.87 -18.42
C PHE A 95 14.70 -15.57 -17.76
N LYS A 96 15.25 -16.60 -18.40
CA LYS A 96 16.46 -17.29 -17.89
C LYS A 96 17.69 -16.38 -17.89
N THR A 97 17.89 -15.61 -18.96
CA THR A 97 19.07 -14.74 -19.14
C THR A 97 19.04 -13.56 -18.18
N THR A 98 17.86 -13.00 -17.92
CA THR A 98 17.64 -11.86 -17.03
C THR A 98 17.49 -12.25 -15.56
N THR A 99 17.43 -13.54 -15.22
CA THR A 99 17.43 -13.98 -13.82
C THR A 99 18.78 -13.65 -13.15
N ALA A 100 18.73 -12.92 -12.03
CA ALA A 100 19.90 -12.44 -11.31
C ALA A 100 20.44 -13.46 -10.29
N GLY A 101 20.77 -14.69 -10.73
CA GLY A 101 21.22 -15.78 -9.85
C GLY A 101 22.45 -15.45 -8.97
N GLN A 102 23.31 -14.53 -9.42
CA GLN A 102 24.48 -14.05 -8.68
C GLN A 102 24.13 -13.34 -7.36
N LEU A 103 22.87 -12.95 -7.17
CA LEU A 103 22.38 -12.33 -5.95
C LEU A 103 22.53 -13.22 -4.70
N PHE A 104 22.61 -14.54 -4.89
CA PHE A 104 22.78 -15.52 -3.82
C PHE A 104 24.21 -16.06 -3.69
N ASP A 105 25.17 -15.53 -4.47
CA ASP A 105 26.55 -16.00 -4.42
C ASP A 105 27.28 -15.44 -3.19
N PRO A 106 27.80 -16.29 -2.28
CA PRO A 106 28.47 -15.86 -1.05
C PRO A 106 29.65 -14.90 -1.27
N THR A 107 30.34 -15.01 -2.41
CA THR A 107 31.49 -14.14 -2.74
C THR A 107 31.07 -12.68 -2.90
N LEU A 108 29.84 -12.43 -3.36
CA LEU A 108 29.30 -11.08 -3.51
C LEU A 108 29.06 -10.41 -2.14
N HIS A 109 28.89 -11.21 -1.09
CA HIS A 109 28.54 -10.74 0.27
C HIS A 109 29.76 -10.50 1.16
N THR A 110 30.97 -10.76 0.67
CA THR A 110 32.20 -10.50 1.42
C THR A 110 32.50 -9.00 1.39
N GLU A 111 32.85 -8.41 2.54
CA GLU A 111 33.28 -7.01 2.61
C GLU A 111 34.61 -6.83 1.87
N VAL A 112 34.60 -6.04 0.79
CA VAL A 112 35.80 -5.65 0.06
C VAL A 112 36.06 -4.18 0.32
N GLU A 113 37.20 -3.84 0.93
CA GLU A 113 37.54 -2.45 1.19
C GLU A 113 37.76 -1.67 -0.13
N PRO A 114 37.27 -0.42 -0.22
CA PRO A 114 37.49 0.41 -1.40
C PRO A 114 38.96 0.83 -1.50
N THR A 115 39.70 0.21 -2.42
CA THR A 115 41.06 0.65 -2.75
C THR A 115 41.01 1.83 -3.74
N GLY A 116 41.15 3.05 -3.22
CA GLY A 116 41.34 4.29 -3.99
C GLY A 116 40.07 5.12 -4.24
N ASN A 117 40.27 6.37 -4.73
CA ASN A 117 39.20 7.30 -5.14
C ASN A 117 38.46 6.74 -6.37
N VAL A 118 37.57 5.77 -6.16
CA VAL A 118 36.67 5.28 -7.20
C VAL A 118 35.48 6.21 -7.24
N ASP A 119 35.41 7.05 -8.28
CA ASP A 119 34.35 8.02 -8.54
C ASP A 119 32.95 7.40 -8.30
N GLU A 120 32.28 7.85 -7.22
CA GLU A 120 31.03 7.28 -6.73
C GLU A 120 29.85 7.55 -7.67
N ASP A 121 29.95 8.58 -8.52
CA ASP A 121 28.84 9.13 -9.29
C ASP A 121 28.92 8.97 -10.81
N ALA A 122 29.93 8.26 -11.35
CA ALA A 122 30.02 8.06 -12.80
C ALA A 122 28.75 7.34 -13.34
N PRO A 123 27.91 8.01 -14.17
CA PRO A 123 26.71 7.41 -14.74
C PRO A 123 27.10 6.21 -15.60
N PHE A 124 26.41 5.08 -15.41
CA PHE A 124 26.60 3.89 -16.25
C PHE A 124 25.84 3.99 -17.59
N GLN A 125 25.71 5.20 -18.13
CA GLN A 125 25.24 5.43 -19.50
C GLN A 125 26.36 5.18 -20.53
N LYS A 126 27.26 4.23 -20.26
CA LYS A 126 28.21 3.77 -21.26
C LYS A 126 27.48 2.75 -22.12
N PHE A 127 27.00 3.21 -23.27
CA PHE A 127 26.44 2.37 -24.31
C PHE A 127 27.52 1.36 -24.73
N VAL A 128 27.25 0.07 -24.51
CA VAL A 128 28.06 -1.04 -25.01
C VAL A 128 27.41 -1.51 -26.31
N ALA A 129 28.20 -1.72 -27.36
CA ALA A 129 27.69 -2.25 -28.63
C ALA A 129 27.06 -3.64 -28.42
N PRO A 130 26.01 -4.03 -29.16
CA PRO A 130 25.41 -5.35 -29.06
C PRO A 130 26.48 -6.42 -29.22
N ALA A 131 26.77 -7.17 -28.16
CA ALA A 131 27.63 -8.34 -28.26
C ALA A 131 26.93 -9.38 -29.17
N PRO A 132 27.65 -10.07 -30.06
CA PRO A 132 27.12 -11.24 -30.74
C PRO A 132 26.55 -12.20 -29.70
N LEU A 133 25.40 -12.81 -29.99
CA LEU A 133 24.83 -13.89 -29.18
C LEU A 133 25.85 -15.04 -29.09
N GLU A 134 26.74 -15.00 -28.11
CA GLU A 134 27.42 -16.22 -27.68
C GLU A 134 26.34 -17.09 -27.05
N LEU A 135 26.14 -18.27 -27.62
CA LEU A 135 25.29 -19.31 -27.07
C LEU A 135 25.67 -19.47 -25.59
N VAL A 136 24.77 -19.05 -24.70
CA VAL A 136 24.94 -19.24 -23.27
C VAL A 136 24.86 -20.73 -23.00
N HIS A 137 26.02 -21.39 -23.07
CA HIS A 137 26.20 -22.66 -22.39
C HIS A 137 25.88 -22.41 -20.92
N THR A 138 24.95 -23.20 -20.39
CA THR A 138 24.54 -23.30 -18.98
C THR A 138 25.75 -23.52 -18.07
N SER A 139 26.52 -22.47 -17.88
CA SER A 139 27.66 -22.41 -16.99
C SER A 139 27.21 -21.41 -15.94
N THR A 140 26.75 -21.93 -14.80
CA THR A 140 26.85 -21.20 -13.54
C THR A 140 28.33 -20.94 -13.32
N THR A 141 28.86 -19.89 -13.94
CA THR A 141 30.23 -19.45 -13.70
C THR A 141 30.20 -18.88 -12.30
N SER A 142 30.52 -19.73 -11.32
CA SER A 142 30.75 -19.34 -9.93
C SER A 142 31.70 -18.15 -9.94
N LEU A 143 31.35 -17.10 -9.20
CA LEU A 143 32.23 -15.95 -9.10
C LEU A 143 33.61 -16.37 -8.56
N PRO A 144 34.70 -15.69 -8.97
CA PRO A 144 36.02 -15.92 -8.39
C PRO A 144 35.96 -15.83 -6.86
N HIS A 145 36.76 -16.65 -6.17
CA HIS A 145 36.79 -16.69 -4.70
C HIS A 145 37.14 -15.35 -4.02
N THR A 146 37.75 -14.42 -4.76
CA THR A 146 38.07 -13.06 -4.32
C THR A 146 37.72 -12.07 -5.42
N LEU A 147 36.94 -11.03 -5.08
CA LEU A 147 36.56 -9.95 -5.99
C LEU A 147 37.24 -8.66 -5.57
N THR A 148 37.67 -7.86 -6.55
CA THR A 148 38.03 -6.46 -6.30
C THR A 148 36.77 -5.60 -6.11
N TYR A 149 36.89 -4.46 -5.44
CA TYR A 149 35.76 -3.54 -5.23
C TYR A 149 35.12 -3.08 -6.55
N ALA A 150 35.94 -2.85 -7.59
CA ALA A 150 35.47 -2.47 -8.92
C ALA A 150 34.66 -3.58 -9.60
N GLU A 151 35.08 -4.84 -9.47
CA GLU A 151 34.35 -6.00 -10.00
C GLU A 151 33.03 -6.21 -9.26
N GLN A 152 33.04 -6.16 -7.92
CA GLN A 152 31.84 -6.26 -7.09
C GLN A 152 30.81 -5.20 -7.48
N ARG A 153 31.24 -3.94 -7.67
CA ARG A 153 30.36 -2.84 -8.11
C ARG A 153 29.80 -3.07 -9.51
N ARG A 154 30.60 -3.60 -10.45
CA ARG A 154 30.15 -3.93 -11.80
C ARG A 154 29.08 -5.03 -11.77
N ILE A 155 29.31 -6.09 -11.01
CA ILE A 155 28.36 -7.20 -10.83
C ILE A 155 27.04 -6.68 -10.23
N PHE A 156 27.13 -5.84 -9.19
CA PHE A 156 25.95 -5.26 -8.55
C PHE A 156 25.09 -4.44 -9.52
N LYS A 157 25.72 -3.62 -10.37
CA LYS A 157 25.02 -2.87 -11.42
C LYS A 157 24.36 -3.81 -12.43
N GLN A 158 25.02 -4.88 -12.84
CA GLN A 158 24.44 -5.89 -13.74
C GLN A 158 23.25 -6.62 -13.12
N ILE A 159 23.30 -6.93 -11.82
CA ILE A 159 22.18 -7.51 -11.06
C ILE A 159 20.98 -6.56 -11.07
N ILE A 160 21.19 -5.26 -10.82
CA ILE A 160 20.11 -4.26 -10.85
C ILE A 160 19.44 -4.23 -12.22
N VAL A 161 20.23 -4.13 -13.30
CA VAL A 161 19.70 -4.13 -14.67
C VAL A 161 18.90 -5.41 -14.93
N LYS A 162 19.43 -6.57 -14.56
CA LYS A 162 18.74 -7.86 -14.68
C LYS A 162 17.38 -7.88 -13.95
N CYS A 163 17.30 -7.36 -12.73
CA CYS A 163 16.03 -7.29 -11.99
C CYS A 163 15.03 -6.34 -12.64
N VAL A 164 15.48 -5.20 -13.17
CA VAL A 164 14.63 -4.27 -13.93
C VAL A 164 14.10 -4.93 -15.20
N LEU A 165 14.95 -5.62 -15.95
CA LEU A 165 14.57 -6.37 -17.14
C LEU A 165 13.60 -7.51 -16.81
N GLN A 166 13.83 -8.24 -15.72
CA GLN A 166 12.93 -9.30 -15.28
C GLN A 166 11.52 -8.76 -15.02
N LEU A 167 11.42 -7.64 -14.30
CA LEU A 167 10.14 -6.98 -14.03
C LEU A 167 9.47 -6.50 -15.33
N LEU A 168 10.23 -5.89 -16.24
CA LEU A 168 9.71 -5.46 -17.55
C LEU A 168 9.14 -6.65 -18.34
N LEU A 169 9.84 -7.79 -18.36
CA LEU A 169 9.36 -9.01 -19.02
C LEU A 169 8.10 -9.58 -18.37
N ILE A 170 7.99 -9.53 -17.04
CA ILE A 170 6.77 -9.93 -16.31
C ILE A 170 5.60 -9.04 -16.72
N GLU A 171 5.79 -7.71 -16.75
CA GLU A 171 4.75 -6.74 -17.13
C GLU A 171 4.32 -6.94 -18.59
N THR A 172 5.25 -7.12 -19.52
CA THR A 172 4.93 -7.40 -20.93
C THR A 172 4.23 -8.74 -21.12
N THR A 173 4.66 -9.78 -20.40
CA THR A 173 3.99 -11.09 -20.44
C THR A 173 2.56 -10.97 -19.89
N HIS A 174 2.35 -10.18 -18.85
CA HIS A 174 1.03 -9.90 -18.31
C HIS A 174 0.14 -9.25 -19.37
N GLU A 175 0.57 -8.15 -19.98
CA GLU A 175 -0.20 -7.42 -21.00
C GLU A 175 -0.56 -8.32 -22.19
N LEU A 176 0.41 -9.09 -22.71
CA LEU A 176 0.18 -10.04 -23.80
C LEU A 176 -0.88 -11.10 -23.44
N LEU A 177 -0.83 -11.66 -22.22
CA LEU A 177 -1.76 -12.70 -21.80
C LEU A 177 -3.13 -12.16 -21.36
N GLN A 178 -3.24 -10.85 -21.08
CA GLN A 178 -4.54 -10.17 -20.93
C GLN A 178 -5.24 -9.97 -22.26
N ASN A 179 -4.50 -9.79 -23.36
CA ASN A 179 -5.07 -9.61 -24.69
C ASN A 179 -5.78 -10.91 -25.16
N ASP A 180 -7.09 -10.81 -25.42
CA ASP A 180 -7.93 -11.96 -25.79
C ASP A 180 -7.49 -12.62 -27.10
N ASP A 181 -7.10 -11.84 -28.11
CA ASP A 181 -6.65 -12.41 -29.39
C ASP A 181 -5.35 -13.22 -29.19
N VAL A 182 -4.45 -12.71 -28.35
CA VAL A 182 -3.19 -13.39 -27.99
C VAL A 182 -3.46 -14.65 -27.20
N TYR A 183 -4.15 -14.55 -26.07
CA TYR A 183 -4.45 -15.70 -25.24
C TYR A 183 -5.20 -16.81 -25.99
N ASN A 184 -6.15 -16.45 -26.85
CA ASN A 184 -6.97 -17.44 -27.56
C ASN A 184 -6.20 -18.21 -28.65
N THR A 185 -5.10 -17.67 -29.16
CA THR A 185 -4.29 -18.31 -30.22
C THR A 185 -3.15 -19.14 -29.66
N ILE A 186 -2.74 -18.94 -28.41
CA ILE A 186 -1.66 -19.71 -27.77
C ILE A 186 -2.17 -21.13 -27.42
N PRO A 187 -1.48 -22.20 -27.88
CA PRO A 187 -1.71 -23.56 -27.41
C PRO A 187 -1.56 -23.72 -25.89
N ALA A 188 -2.39 -24.56 -25.27
CA ALA A 188 -2.40 -24.75 -23.81
C ALA A 188 -1.04 -25.19 -23.24
N GLU A 189 -0.28 -26.01 -23.97
CA GLU A 189 1.07 -26.45 -23.56
C GLU A 189 2.08 -25.29 -23.49
N HIS A 190 1.94 -24.29 -24.35
CA HIS A 190 2.78 -23.10 -24.34
C HIS A 190 2.40 -22.13 -23.22
N LEU A 191 1.11 -22.03 -22.87
CA LEU A 191 0.68 -21.30 -21.66
C LEU A 191 1.32 -21.89 -20.39
N LEU A 192 1.40 -23.22 -20.29
CA LEU A 192 2.06 -23.89 -19.15
C LEU A 192 3.56 -23.56 -19.05
N ARG A 193 4.23 -23.28 -20.19
CA ARG A 193 5.63 -22.83 -20.22
C ARG A 193 5.79 -21.39 -19.74
N PHE A 194 4.91 -20.48 -20.16
CA PHE A 194 4.86 -19.11 -19.61
C PHE A 194 4.65 -19.13 -18.09
N MET A 195 3.75 -19.98 -17.61
CA MET A 195 3.54 -20.15 -16.17
C MET A 195 4.79 -20.65 -15.45
N GLY A 196 5.58 -21.53 -16.07
CA GLY A 196 6.84 -22.01 -15.50
C GLY A 196 7.83 -20.86 -15.24
N VAL A 197 8.04 -19.97 -16.21
CA VAL A 197 8.98 -18.85 -16.04
C VAL A 197 8.47 -17.76 -15.10
N LEU A 198 7.15 -17.58 -15.01
CA LEU A 198 6.53 -16.69 -14.02
C LEU A 198 6.64 -17.27 -12.59
N ASP A 199 6.46 -18.59 -12.43
CA ASP A 199 6.66 -19.29 -11.15
C ASP A 199 8.13 -19.19 -10.69
N ASP A 200 9.08 -19.45 -11.60
CA ASP A 200 10.51 -19.29 -11.33
C ASP A 200 10.84 -17.85 -10.89
N SER A 201 10.25 -16.85 -11.56
CA SER A 201 10.45 -15.43 -11.23
C SER A 201 9.87 -15.04 -9.87
N TRP A 202 8.67 -15.55 -9.57
CA TRP A 202 8.04 -15.35 -8.26
C TRP A 202 8.86 -15.99 -7.15
N ARG A 203 9.26 -17.26 -7.30
CA ARG A 203 10.08 -17.99 -6.32
C ARG A 203 11.40 -17.29 -6.06
N PHE A 204 12.08 -16.84 -7.12
CA PHE A 204 13.34 -16.10 -7.00
C PHE A 204 13.17 -14.85 -6.14
N ALA A 205 12.18 -14.01 -6.44
CA ALA A 205 11.94 -12.76 -5.73
C ALA A 205 11.51 -13.01 -4.27
N ARG A 206 10.69 -14.03 -4.04
CA ARG A 206 10.22 -14.43 -2.70
C ARG A 206 11.36 -14.92 -1.81
N ILE A 207 12.23 -15.80 -2.32
CA ILE A 207 13.41 -16.29 -1.58
C ILE A 207 14.30 -15.10 -1.17
N PHE A 208 14.55 -14.17 -2.10
CA PHE A 208 15.33 -12.97 -1.80
C PHE A 208 14.66 -12.06 -0.76
N ASN A 209 13.35 -11.79 -0.89
CA ASN A 209 12.64 -10.90 0.00
C ASN A 209 12.49 -11.48 1.43
N ALA A 210 12.36 -12.80 1.55
CA ALA A 210 12.28 -13.53 2.81
C ALA A 210 13.63 -13.52 3.58
N ASP A 211 14.76 -13.49 2.89
CA ASP A 211 16.10 -13.46 3.50
C ASP A 211 16.47 -12.04 3.98
N LYS A 212 16.10 -11.72 5.22
CA LYS A 212 16.40 -10.41 5.84
C LYS A 212 17.91 -10.17 5.97
N ASP A 213 18.70 -11.19 6.28
CA ASP A 213 20.14 -11.06 6.51
C ASP A 213 20.89 -10.78 5.21
N LEU A 214 20.50 -11.45 4.12
CA LEU A 214 20.98 -11.15 2.77
C LEU A 214 20.62 -9.72 2.36
N ARG A 215 19.37 -9.28 2.59
CA ARG A 215 18.94 -7.91 2.26
C ARG A 215 19.67 -6.84 3.07
N MET A 216 19.97 -7.12 4.34
CA MET A 216 20.76 -6.20 5.18
C MET A 216 22.21 -6.10 4.69
N ARG A 217 22.83 -7.21 4.28
CA ARG A 217 24.17 -7.20 3.68
C ARG A 217 24.20 -6.48 2.34
N LEU A 218 23.13 -6.61 1.56
CA LEU A 218 22.97 -5.96 0.25
C LEU A 218 22.13 -4.69 0.31
N TRP A 219 22.20 -3.91 1.40
CA TRP A 219 21.32 -2.76 1.67
C TRP A 219 21.23 -1.73 0.53
N LYS A 220 22.20 -1.69 -0.39
CA LYS A 220 22.19 -0.86 -1.61
C LYS A 220 21.19 -1.36 -2.68
N LEU A 221 20.65 -2.57 -2.57
CA LEU A 221 19.73 -3.16 -3.53
C LEU A 221 18.30 -2.99 -2.99
N PRO A 222 17.37 -2.37 -3.74
CA PRO A 222 15.98 -2.32 -3.32
C PRO A 222 15.40 -3.74 -3.17
N ASN A 223 14.36 -3.88 -2.36
CA ASN A 223 13.62 -5.14 -2.30
C ASN A 223 12.99 -5.45 -3.67
N LEU A 224 12.72 -6.73 -3.93
CA LEU A 224 12.10 -7.18 -5.17
C LEU A 224 10.57 -7.28 -5.03
N LEU A 225 9.96 -6.43 -4.19
CA LEU A 225 8.53 -6.53 -3.86
C LEU A 225 7.65 -6.48 -5.11
N LYS A 226 7.90 -5.52 -6.02
CA LYS A 226 7.11 -5.38 -7.25
C LYS A 226 7.30 -6.58 -8.18
N GLN A 227 8.52 -7.11 -8.27
CA GLN A 227 8.81 -8.31 -9.07
C GLN A 227 8.07 -9.53 -8.51
N GLU A 228 8.10 -9.71 -7.18
CA GLU A 228 7.39 -10.79 -6.49
C GLU A 228 5.88 -10.69 -6.69
N SER A 229 5.29 -9.53 -6.37
CA SER A 229 3.84 -9.31 -6.42
C SER A 229 3.31 -9.36 -7.86
N SER A 230 4.00 -8.76 -8.83
CA SER A 230 3.57 -8.77 -10.24
C SER A 230 3.70 -10.16 -10.88
N SER A 231 4.71 -10.95 -10.50
CA SER A 231 4.83 -12.34 -10.97
C SER A 231 3.68 -13.18 -10.43
N ALA A 232 3.39 -13.06 -9.13
CA ALA A 232 2.27 -13.77 -8.49
C ALA A 232 0.92 -13.35 -9.10
N ALA A 233 0.68 -12.05 -9.26
CA ALA A 233 -0.54 -11.51 -9.86
C ALA A 233 -0.78 -12.09 -11.27
N THR A 234 0.26 -12.03 -12.12
CA THR A 234 0.19 -12.54 -13.49
C THR A 234 -0.07 -14.05 -13.50
N LEU A 235 0.65 -14.80 -12.67
CA LEU A 235 0.50 -16.25 -12.59
C LEU A 235 -0.89 -16.65 -12.11
N ILE A 236 -1.42 -16.03 -11.04
CA ILE A 236 -2.77 -16.26 -10.52
C ILE A 236 -3.83 -15.94 -11.59
N ASN A 237 -3.71 -14.79 -12.26
CA ASN A 237 -4.68 -14.37 -13.26
C ASN A 237 -4.74 -15.37 -14.44
N VAL A 238 -3.58 -15.75 -14.97
CA VAL A 238 -3.50 -16.71 -16.09
C VAL A 238 -3.99 -18.10 -15.66
N LEU A 239 -3.63 -18.58 -14.47
CA LEU A 239 -4.13 -19.84 -13.92
C LEU A 239 -5.65 -19.86 -13.79
N LEU A 240 -6.24 -18.79 -13.25
CA LEU A 240 -7.69 -18.66 -13.13
C LEU A 240 -8.38 -18.59 -14.49
N ARG A 241 -7.77 -17.89 -15.46
CA ARG A 241 -8.26 -17.80 -16.84
C ARG A 241 -8.24 -19.17 -17.52
N MET A 242 -7.13 -19.92 -17.40
CA MET A 242 -7.01 -21.29 -17.92
C MET A 242 -8.00 -22.26 -17.28
N TYR A 243 -8.22 -22.15 -15.97
CA TYR A 243 -9.20 -22.98 -15.26
C TYR A 243 -10.61 -22.77 -15.79
N ARG A 244 -11.01 -21.51 -16.00
CA ARG A 244 -12.35 -21.12 -16.46
C ARG A 244 -12.55 -21.30 -17.96
N ASP A 245 -11.49 -21.59 -18.71
CA ASP A 245 -11.55 -21.75 -20.15
C ASP A 245 -12.43 -22.95 -20.56
N PRO A 246 -13.47 -22.75 -21.39
CA PRO A 246 -14.39 -23.83 -21.78
C PRO A 246 -13.83 -24.74 -22.88
N ARG A 247 -12.73 -24.35 -23.56
CA ARG A 247 -12.16 -25.12 -24.67
C ARG A 247 -11.66 -26.49 -24.20
N GLU A 248 -11.92 -27.54 -24.97
CA GLU A 248 -11.66 -28.93 -24.57
C GLU A 248 -10.19 -29.19 -24.21
N ALA A 249 -9.24 -28.64 -24.98
CA ALA A 249 -7.81 -28.72 -24.68
C ALA A 249 -7.44 -28.10 -23.32
N HIS A 250 -8.10 -27.02 -22.92
CA HIS A 250 -7.87 -26.37 -21.62
C HIS A 250 -8.54 -27.13 -20.49
N ARG A 251 -9.76 -27.65 -20.72
CA ARG A 251 -10.46 -28.52 -19.76
C ARG A 251 -9.63 -29.73 -19.36
N ALA A 252 -8.91 -30.34 -20.31
CA ALA A 252 -8.00 -31.45 -20.05
C ALA A 252 -6.84 -31.09 -19.09
N THR A 253 -6.45 -29.81 -19.02
CA THR A 253 -5.34 -29.33 -18.16
C THR A 253 -5.78 -28.82 -16.79
N ARG A 254 -7.09 -28.74 -16.50
CA ARG A 254 -7.64 -28.12 -15.27
C ARG A 254 -7.08 -28.67 -13.98
N ASN A 255 -6.88 -29.99 -13.88
CA ASN A 255 -6.28 -30.59 -12.68
C ASN A 255 -4.85 -30.09 -12.47
N GLY A 256 -4.03 -30.06 -13.53
CA GLY A 256 -2.67 -29.52 -13.47
C GLY A 256 -2.63 -28.01 -13.19
N VAL A 257 -3.63 -27.26 -13.64
CA VAL A 257 -3.83 -25.85 -13.28
C VAL A 257 -4.11 -25.71 -11.78
N LEU A 258 -5.02 -26.52 -11.22
CA LEU A 258 -5.35 -26.50 -9.79
C LEU A 258 -4.17 -26.93 -8.90
N ASP A 259 -3.37 -27.90 -9.35
CA ASP A 259 -2.16 -28.36 -8.65
C ASP A 259 -1.08 -27.27 -8.52
N ARG A 260 -1.17 -26.20 -9.35
CA ARG A 260 -0.31 -25.01 -9.23
C ARG A 260 -1.03 -23.85 -8.54
N LEU A 261 -2.28 -23.59 -8.89
CA LEU A 261 -3.08 -22.47 -8.37
C LEU A 261 -3.32 -22.57 -6.87
N VAL A 262 -3.69 -23.75 -6.37
CA VAL A 262 -4.05 -23.90 -4.95
C VAL A 262 -2.86 -23.72 -4.02
N PRO A 263 -1.68 -24.36 -4.25
CA PRO A 263 -0.50 -24.11 -3.43
C PRO A 263 -0.03 -22.66 -3.48
N LEU A 264 0.03 -22.05 -4.67
CA LEU A 264 0.41 -20.65 -4.84
C LEU A 264 -0.54 -19.72 -4.08
N GLY A 265 -1.86 -19.88 -4.27
CA GLY A 265 -2.85 -19.05 -3.59
C GLY A 265 -2.82 -19.22 -2.07
N THR A 266 -2.57 -20.45 -1.60
CA THR A 266 -2.40 -20.75 -0.17
C THR A 266 -1.19 -20.04 0.42
N GLU A 267 -0.04 -20.10 -0.25
CA GLU A 267 1.20 -19.46 0.21
C GLU A 267 1.09 -17.93 0.19
N VAL A 268 0.54 -17.35 -0.89
CA VAL A 268 0.31 -15.90 -0.98
C VAL A 268 -0.60 -15.39 0.12
N ILE A 269 -1.71 -16.09 0.41
CA ILE A 269 -2.62 -15.67 1.49
C ILE A 269 -1.95 -15.80 2.86
N LYS A 270 -1.21 -16.89 3.13
CA LYS A 270 -0.48 -17.05 4.40
C LYS A 270 0.55 -15.94 4.60
N ASP A 271 1.32 -15.63 3.56
CA ASP A 271 2.31 -14.56 3.60
C ASP A 271 1.62 -13.19 3.82
N PHE A 272 0.47 -12.96 3.19
CA PHE A 272 -0.34 -11.75 3.39
C PHE A 272 -0.89 -11.61 4.81
N ILE A 273 -1.39 -12.69 5.41
CA ILE A 273 -1.87 -12.73 6.79
C ILE A 273 -0.73 -12.34 7.76
N ALA A 274 0.49 -12.80 7.49
CA ALA A 274 1.66 -12.50 8.33
C ALA A 274 2.17 -11.05 8.23
N ILE A 275 1.77 -10.27 7.23
CA ILE A 275 2.17 -8.86 7.08
C ILE A 275 1.53 -8.01 8.18
N ASP A 276 2.34 -7.32 8.98
CA ASP A 276 1.82 -6.32 9.90
C ASP A 276 1.48 -5.00 9.15
N PRO A 277 0.21 -4.56 9.11
CA PRO A 277 -0.21 -3.39 8.33
C PRO A 277 0.45 -2.08 8.78
N ASP A 278 0.77 -1.96 10.07
CA ASP A 278 1.35 -0.74 10.65
C ASP A 278 2.82 -0.55 10.23
N THR A 279 3.57 -1.66 10.13
CA THR A 279 5.00 -1.62 9.77
C THR A 279 5.27 -1.78 8.27
N GLN A 280 4.37 -2.44 7.54
CA GLN A 280 4.57 -2.77 6.11
C GLN A 280 3.38 -2.36 5.22
N PRO A 281 2.95 -1.08 5.22
CA PRO A 281 1.79 -0.63 4.45
C PRO A 281 1.97 -0.81 2.94
N ARG A 282 3.20 -0.65 2.43
CA ARG A 282 3.52 -0.87 1.00
C ARG A 282 3.28 -2.32 0.58
N ASN A 283 3.60 -3.28 1.43
CA ASN A 283 3.37 -4.69 1.14
C ASN A 283 1.87 -4.98 1.12
N VAL A 284 1.10 -4.42 2.07
CA VAL A 284 -0.37 -4.55 2.06
C VAL A 284 -0.95 -4.02 0.75
N THR A 285 -0.56 -2.82 0.30
CA THR A 285 -1.02 -2.26 -0.97
C THR A 285 -0.66 -3.13 -2.17
N ALA A 286 0.57 -3.67 -2.22
CA ALA A 286 1.03 -4.50 -3.34
C ALA A 286 0.31 -5.85 -3.43
N TRP A 287 -0.01 -6.48 -2.29
CA TRP A 287 -0.56 -7.84 -2.24
C TRP A 287 -2.08 -7.92 -2.17
N THR A 288 -2.76 -6.85 -1.74
CA THR A 288 -4.23 -6.82 -1.63
C THR A 288 -4.93 -7.20 -2.95
N PRO A 289 -4.53 -6.69 -4.14
CA PRO A 289 -5.16 -7.10 -5.40
C PRO A 289 -4.97 -8.59 -5.70
N VAL A 290 -3.79 -9.14 -5.42
CA VAL A 290 -3.48 -10.56 -5.67
C VAL A 290 -4.32 -11.48 -4.79
N VAL A 291 -4.45 -11.14 -3.50
CA VAL A 291 -5.32 -11.88 -2.57
C VAL A 291 -6.77 -11.78 -3.00
N THR A 292 -7.21 -10.59 -3.44
CA THR A 292 -8.57 -10.39 -3.96
C THR A 292 -8.86 -11.30 -5.16
N ASP A 293 -7.92 -11.40 -6.10
CA ASP A 293 -8.05 -12.27 -7.28
C ASP A 293 -8.11 -13.76 -6.87
N ILE A 294 -7.32 -14.19 -5.89
CA ILE A 294 -7.37 -15.57 -5.36
C ILE A 294 -8.75 -15.86 -4.75
N LEU A 295 -9.26 -14.96 -3.91
CA LEU A 295 -10.56 -15.12 -3.26
C LEU A 295 -11.70 -15.15 -4.30
N GLN A 296 -11.69 -14.22 -5.25
CA GLN A 296 -12.63 -14.19 -6.37
C GLN A 296 -12.51 -15.45 -7.25
N GLY A 297 -11.29 -15.98 -7.36
CA GLY A 297 -10.97 -17.28 -7.94
C GLY A 297 -11.74 -18.41 -7.29
N CYS A 298 -11.61 -18.54 -5.97
CA CYS A 298 -12.21 -19.61 -5.16
C CYS A 298 -13.75 -19.61 -5.24
N ILE A 299 -14.38 -18.43 -5.28
CA ILE A 299 -15.84 -18.30 -5.42
C ILE A 299 -16.35 -18.90 -6.74
N ASN A 300 -15.52 -18.85 -7.78
CA ASN A 300 -15.88 -19.31 -9.13
C ASN A 300 -15.34 -20.73 -9.43
N PHE A 301 -14.99 -21.51 -8.41
CA PHE A 301 -14.67 -22.93 -8.59
C PHE A 301 -15.92 -23.74 -8.90
N GLU A 302 -15.81 -24.68 -9.85
CA GLU A 302 -16.79 -25.75 -10.04
C GLU A 302 -16.96 -26.55 -8.73
N GLU A 303 -18.16 -27.08 -8.50
CA GLU A 303 -18.58 -27.71 -7.24
C GLU A 303 -17.57 -28.75 -6.71
N ALA A 304 -17.11 -29.67 -7.56
CA ALA A 304 -16.13 -30.69 -7.17
C ALA A 304 -14.77 -30.11 -6.73
N ALA A 305 -14.30 -29.03 -7.38
CA ALA A 305 -13.07 -28.36 -6.99
C ALA A 305 -13.26 -27.54 -5.71
N PHE A 306 -14.42 -26.88 -5.58
CA PHE A 306 -14.77 -26.14 -4.38
C PHE A 306 -14.81 -27.06 -3.15
N GLU A 307 -15.53 -28.18 -3.21
CA GLU A 307 -15.60 -29.16 -2.12
C GLU A 307 -14.22 -29.71 -1.75
N LYS A 308 -13.36 -29.97 -2.75
CA LYS A 308 -12.00 -30.48 -2.53
C LYS A 308 -11.10 -29.48 -1.80
N TYR A 309 -11.18 -28.19 -2.14
CA TYR A 309 -10.22 -27.18 -1.69
C TYR A 309 -10.75 -26.19 -0.64
N ILE A 310 -12.05 -26.18 -0.35
CA ILE A 310 -12.62 -25.34 0.72
C ILE A 310 -11.98 -25.61 2.10
N PRO A 311 -11.59 -26.84 2.51
CA PRO A 311 -10.91 -27.04 3.79
C PRO A 311 -9.56 -26.34 3.88
N THR A 312 -8.91 -26.05 2.74
CA THR A 312 -7.64 -25.32 2.68
C THR A 312 -7.87 -23.81 2.74
N PHE A 313 -8.83 -23.28 1.98
CA PHE A 313 -9.05 -21.83 1.87
C PHE A 313 -9.91 -21.25 2.99
N TYR A 314 -10.88 -22.01 3.52
CA TYR A 314 -11.77 -21.53 4.58
C TYR A 314 -11.04 -20.95 5.80
N PRO A 315 -10.07 -21.65 6.45
CA PRO A 315 -9.35 -21.09 7.59
C PRO A 315 -8.57 -19.81 7.24
N LEU A 316 -8.01 -19.75 6.03
CA LEU A 316 -7.29 -18.57 5.56
C LEU A 316 -8.21 -17.36 5.37
N ILE A 317 -9.41 -17.59 4.84
CA ILE A 317 -10.43 -16.54 4.69
C ILE A 317 -10.86 -16.04 6.07
N THR A 318 -11.09 -16.94 7.03
CA THR A 318 -11.45 -16.53 8.40
C THR A 318 -10.33 -15.74 9.08
N ASP A 319 -9.07 -16.07 8.82
CA ASP A 319 -7.91 -15.33 9.35
C ASP A 319 -7.81 -13.91 8.76
N ILE A 320 -8.05 -13.76 7.44
CA ILE A 320 -8.11 -12.43 6.79
C ILE A 320 -9.20 -11.57 7.44
N LEU A 321 -10.42 -12.11 7.57
CA LEU A 321 -11.56 -11.39 8.14
C LEU A 321 -11.29 -11.01 9.61
N SER A 322 -10.69 -11.92 10.38
CA SER A 322 -10.32 -11.66 11.78
C SER A 322 -9.27 -10.54 11.91
N LYS A 323 -8.32 -10.49 10.97
CA LYS A 323 -7.29 -9.46 10.92
C LYS A 323 -7.86 -8.08 10.58
N GLU A 324 -8.79 -7.99 9.63
CA GLU A 324 -9.44 -6.74 9.24
C GLU A 324 -10.21 -6.12 10.42
N VAL A 325 -11.00 -6.93 11.13
CA VAL A 325 -11.70 -6.51 12.34
C VAL A 325 -10.73 -6.01 13.41
N ALA A 326 -9.60 -6.70 13.62
CA ALA A 326 -8.59 -6.27 14.58
C ALA A 326 -7.96 -4.91 14.23
N VAL A 327 -7.75 -4.61 12.94
CA VAL A 327 -7.23 -3.31 12.48
C VAL A 327 -8.23 -2.18 12.75
N GLU A 328 -9.51 -2.40 12.42
CA GLU A 328 -10.57 -1.42 12.71
C GLU A 328 -10.68 -1.12 14.21
N MET A 329 -10.56 -2.15 15.06
CA MET A 329 -10.56 -1.99 16.51
C MET A 329 -9.37 -1.15 17.00
N ARG A 330 -8.15 -1.44 16.53
CA ARG A 330 -6.95 -0.65 16.89
C ARG A 330 -7.06 0.82 16.46
N LEU A 331 -7.61 1.08 15.27
CA LEU A 331 -7.82 2.44 14.77
C LEU A 331 -8.83 3.19 15.66
N ALA A 332 -9.96 2.55 15.99
CA ALA A 332 -10.96 3.12 16.88
C ALA A 332 -10.38 3.43 18.28
N GLU A 333 -9.64 2.48 18.86
CA GLU A 333 -8.92 2.67 20.13
C GLU A 333 -7.93 3.84 20.05
N SER A 334 -7.11 3.91 19.01
CA SER A 334 -6.14 5.00 18.82
C SER A 334 -6.82 6.36 18.73
N THR A 335 -7.96 6.45 18.01
CA THR A 335 -8.73 7.68 17.91
C THR A 335 -9.29 8.11 19.25
N ILE A 336 -9.82 7.18 20.05
CA ILE A 336 -10.33 7.48 21.40
C ILE A 336 -9.19 7.89 22.34
N ARG A 337 -8.08 7.17 22.34
CA ARG A 337 -6.87 7.49 23.14
C ARG A 337 -6.31 8.88 22.88
N ARG A 338 -6.41 9.38 21.65
CA ARG A 338 -5.95 10.72 21.28
C ARG A 338 -7.03 11.78 21.49
N GLY A 339 -8.27 11.49 21.11
CA GLY A 339 -9.37 12.45 21.15
C GLY A 339 -9.86 12.76 22.57
N HIS A 340 -9.91 11.76 23.45
CA HIS A 340 -10.41 11.93 24.81
C HIS A 340 -9.61 12.97 25.63
N PRO A 341 -8.26 12.89 25.73
CA PRO A 341 -7.48 13.90 26.43
C PRO A 341 -7.64 15.31 25.87
N VAL A 342 -7.79 15.44 24.55
CA VAL A 342 -7.99 16.74 23.88
C VAL A 342 -9.34 17.35 24.28
N ILE A 343 -10.43 16.58 24.19
CA ILE A 343 -11.77 17.06 24.53
C ILE A 343 -11.85 17.39 26.03
N MET A 344 -11.36 16.49 26.90
CA MET A 344 -11.36 16.73 28.36
C MET A 344 -10.49 17.93 28.75
N GLY A 345 -9.34 18.10 28.09
CA GLY A 345 -8.46 19.26 28.29
C GLY A 345 -9.11 20.59 27.88
N LEU A 346 -9.81 20.62 26.75
CA LEU A 346 -10.54 21.81 26.29
C LEU A 346 -11.70 22.17 27.24
N LEU A 347 -12.50 21.18 27.66
CA LEU A 347 -13.56 21.36 28.66
C LEU A 347 -13.00 21.85 30.00
N CYS A 348 -11.86 21.33 30.45
CA CYS A 348 -11.24 21.83 31.68
C CYS A 348 -10.74 23.27 31.52
N PHE A 349 -10.13 23.59 30.38
CA PHE A 349 -9.54 24.91 30.11
C PHE A 349 -10.60 26.02 30.07
N PHE A 350 -11.66 25.83 29.30
CA PHE A 350 -12.73 26.83 29.21
C PHE A 350 -13.52 26.93 30.51
N ALA A 351 -13.73 25.84 31.24
CA ALA A 351 -14.40 25.86 32.54
C ALA A 351 -13.58 26.59 33.61
N VAL A 352 -12.24 26.53 33.56
CA VAL A 352 -11.38 27.35 34.42
C VAL A 352 -11.55 28.83 34.09
N ILE A 353 -11.55 29.20 32.80
CA ILE A 353 -11.77 30.59 32.36
C ILE A 353 -13.13 31.09 32.87
N GLU A 354 -14.19 30.35 32.58
CA GLU A 354 -15.57 30.70 32.98
C GLU A 354 -15.69 30.78 34.51
N GLY A 355 -15.12 29.80 35.23
CA GLY A 355 -15.11 29.77 36.69
C GLY A 355 -14.38 30.97 37.29
N CYS A 356 -13.27 31.41 36.70
CA CYS A 356 -12.54 32.60 37.15
C CYS A 356 -13.33 33.89 36.92
N ILE A 357 -13.90 34.06 35.72
CA ILE A 357 -14.68 35.25 35.37
C ILE A 357 -15.92 35.36 36.27
N THR A 358 -16.68 34.27 36.38
CA THR A 358 -17.93 34.24 37.15
C THR A 358 -17.67 34.38 38.66
N ALA A 359 -16.64 33.74 39.20
CA ALA A 359 -16.28 33.88 40.61
C ALA A 359 -15.79 35.30 40.95
N TRP A 360 -15.01 35.91 40.05
CA TRP A 360 -14.59 37.30 40.20
C TRP A 360 -15.79 38.25 40.19
N LEU A 361 -16.72 38.09 39.24
CA LEU A 361 -17.96 38.88 39.17
C LEU A 361 -18.78 38.78 40.46
N VAL A 362 -19.03 37.55 40.95
CA VAL A 362 -19.75 37.33 42.21
C VAL A 362 -19.05 38.04 43.37
N THR A 363 -17.71 38.00 43.41
CA THR A 363 -16.90 38.64 44.45
C THR A 363 -17.04 40.16 44.41
N GLU A 364 -16.94 40.77 43.22
CA GLU A 364 -17.05 42.23 43.09
C GLU A 364 -18.44 42.75 43.42
N TYR A 365 -19.51 42.08 43.00
CA TYR A 365 -20.86 42.47 43.41
C TYR A 365 -21.09 42.28 44.93
N ASN A 366 -20.50 41.26 45.55
CA ASN A 366 -20.62 41.05 46.99
C ASN A 366 -19.85 42.10 47.83
N LYS A 367 -18.84 42.77 47.26
CA LYS A 367 -18.12 43.88 47.93
C LYS A 367 -18.97 45.15 48.09
N GLY A 368 -20.16 45.22 47.48
CA GLY A 368 -21.11 46.32 47.65
C GLY A 368 -20.75 47.61 46.93
N LYS A 369 -19.72 47.61 46.05
CA LYS A 369 -19.36 48.77 45.20
C LYS A 369 -20.35 49.00 44.06
N SER A 370 -21.10 47.97 43.68
CA SER A 370 -22.16 48.01 42.68
C SER A 370 -23.17 46.93 43.01
N GLU A 371 -24.46 47.22 42.88
CA GLU A 371 -25.52 46.25 43.17
C GLU A 371 -25.71 45.28 42.01
N TYR A 372 -26.18 44.06 42.32
CA TYR A 372 -26.66 43.14 41.29
C TYR A 372 -27.88 43.76 40.59
N PRO A 373 -28.04 43.60 39.26
CA PRO A 373 -29.21 44.12 38.54
C PRO A 373 -30.55 43.66 39.11
N ASN A 374 -30.63 42.40 39.59
CA ASN A 374 -31.73 41.86 40.36
C ASN A 374 -31.33 40.53 41.03
N HIS A 375 -32.17 39.99 41.92
CA HIS A 375 -31.92 38.71 42.60
C HIS A 375 -31.82 37.52 41.65
N SER A 376 -32.61 37.51 40.57
CA SER A 376 -32.57 36.45 39.55
C SER A 376 -31.19 36.39 38.86
N TYR A 377 -30.59 37.54 38.59
CA TYR A 377 -29.27 37.68 37.99
C TYR A 377 -28.18 37.12 38.91
N ARG A 378 -28.22 37.49 40.20
CA ARG A 378 -27.30 36.99 41.22
C ARG A 378 -27.30 35.47 41.28
N ASP A 379 -28.48 34.87 41.31
CA ASP A 379 -28.61 33.43 41.52
C ASP A 379 -28.15 32.63 40.28
N ARG A 380 -28.41 33.13 39.07
CA ARG A 380 -27.91 32.54 37.81
C ARG A 380 -26.39 32.63 37.69
N LEU A 381 -25.80 33.77 38.03
CA LEU A 381 -24.35 33.95 38.01
C LEU A 381 -23.65 33.02 39.03
N ARG A 382 -24.23 32.83 40.22
CA ARG A 382 -23.73 31.87 41.20
C ARG A 382 -23.87 30.42 40.73
N PHE A 383 -24.92 30.10 39.99
CA PHE A 383 -25.06 28.79 39.38
C PHE A 383 -23.99 28.54 38.31
N LEU A 384 -23.65 29.53 37.48
CA LEU A 384 -22.51 29.43 36.55
C LEU A 384 -21.18 29.16 37.25
N VAL A 385 -20.93 29.80 38.40
CA VAL A 385 -19.75 29.49 39.24
C VAL A 385 -19.75 28.00 39.62
N PHE A 386 -20.87 27.50 40.12
CA PHE A 386 -21.00 26.09 40.50
C PHE A 386 -20.75 25.16 39.30
N VAL A 387 -21.42 25.39 38.16
CA VAL A 387 -21.31 24.55 36.97
C VAL A 387 -19.89 24.56 36.40
N SER A 388 -19.20 25.70 36.45
CA SER A 388 -17.80 25.83 36.03
C SER A 388 -16.87 24.98 36.90
N TRP A 389 -16.91 25.15 38.22
CA TRP A 389 -16.03 24.39 39.12
C TRP A 389 -16.40 22.91 39.19
N TRP A 390 -17.69 22.56 39.06
CA TRP A 390 -18.14 21.17 38.83
C TRP A 390 -17.45 20.58 37.60
N THR A 391 -17.47 21.31 36.49
CA THR A 391 -16.86 20.87 35.23
C THR A 391 -15.35 20.68 35.39
N VAL A 392 -14.64 21.62 36.01
CA VAL A 392 -13.19 21.51 36.26
C VAL A 392 -12.85 20.26 37.07
N VAL A 393 -13.55 20.01 38.17
CA VAL A 393 -13.27 18.85 39.03
C VAL A 393 -13.48 17.55 38.28
N PHE A 394 -14.62 17.37 37.62
CA PHE A 394 -14.93 16.11 36.96
C PHE A 394 -14.12 15.89 35.68
N THR A 395 -13.89 16.92 34.85
CA THR A 395 -13.00 16.80 33.68
C THR A 395 -11.59 16.38 34.08
N ALA A 396 -11.03 16.97 35.14
CA ALA A 396 -9.73 16.57 35.67
C ALA A 396 -9.73 15.12 36.19
N LEU A 397 -10.77 14.71 36.92
CA LEU A 397 -10.91 13.33 37.39
C LEU A 397 -10.99 12.33 36.23
N TYR A 398 -11.89 12.54 35.27
CA TYR A 398 -12.05 11.67 34.10
C TYR A 398 -10.78 11.60 33.25
N LEU A 399 -10.07 12.73 33.10
CA LEU A 399 -8.78 12.76 32.39
C LEU A 399 -7.71 11.93 33.12
N VAL A 400 -7.56 12.12 34.43
CA VAL A 400 -6.57 11.38 35.23
C VAL A 400 -6.88 9.88 35.23
N PHE A 401 -8.15 9.50 35.44
CA PHE A 401 -8.55 8.09 35.41
C PHE A 401 -8.34 7.46 34.04
N PHE A 402 -8.61 8.19 32.95
CA PHE A 402 -8.35 7.70 31.60
C PHE A 402 -6.85 7.45 31.34
N LEU A 403 -5.98 8.35 31.79
CA LEU A 403 -4.53 8.23 31.61
C LEU A 403 -3.90 7.11 32.46
N ILE A 404 -4.43 6.86 33.66
CA ILE A 404 -3.87 5.88 34.60
C ILE A 404 -4.50 4.48 34.42
N ASN A 405 -5.82 4.41 34.23
CA ASN A 405 -6.55 3.15 34.12
C ASN A 405 -7.81 3.31 33.26
N ALA A 406 -7.59 3.32 31.94
CA ALA A 406 -8.66 3.40 30.94
C ALA A 406 -9.69 2.25 31.03
N GLY A 407 -9.31 1.11 31.61
CA GLY A 407 -10.17 -0.06 31.77
C GLY A 407 -11.10 -0.02 33.00
N SER A 408 -11.04 1.05 33.80
CA SER A 408 -11.85 1.14 35.02
C SER A 408 -13.33 1.44 34.73
N PHE A 409 -14.22 1.00 35.63
CA PHE A 409 -15.66 1.28 35.52
C PHE A 409 -15.99 2.78 35.46
N ILE A 410 -15.19 3.63 36.14
CA ILE A 410 -15.30 5.08 36.09
C ILE A 410 -15.09 5.61 34.67
N VAL A 411 -14.23 4.94 33.88
CA VAL A 411 -13.92 5.30 32.49
C VAL A 411 -14.82 4.54 31.51
N SER A 412 -15.88 3.87 31.97
CA SER A 412 -16.83 3.17 31.09
C SER A 412 -17.62 4.12 30.19
N ILE A 413 -18.17 3.58 29.11
CA ILE A 413 -19.07 4.31 28.20
C ILE A 413 -20.29 4.84 28.98
N ALA A 414 -20.88 4.02 29.85
CA ALA A 414 -22.02 4.41 30.68
C ALA A 414 -21.70 5.56 31.63
N SER A 415 -20.55 5.52 32.32
CA SER A 415 -20.15 6.57 33.26
C SER A 415 -19.95 7.91 32.55
N HIS A 416 -19.26 7.90 31.40
CA HIS A 416 -19.13 9.09 30.55
C HIS A 416 -20.48 9.58 30.06
N GLY A 417 -21.35 8.68 29.58
CA GLY A 417 -22.68 9.04 29.10
C GLY A 417 -23.53 9.74 30.15
N ILE A 418 -23.56 9.22 31.38
CA ILE A 418 -24.30 9.82 32.51
C ILE A 418 -23.72 11.19 32.88
N TRP A 419 -22.40 11.28 33.01
CA TRP A 419 -21.75 12.54 33.41
C TRP A 419 -21.88 13.62 32.34
N PHE A 420 -21.68 13.28 31.06
CA PHE A 420 -21.89 14.19 29.94
C PHE A 420 -23.35 14.65 29.87
N ALA A 421 -24.32 13.75 30.01
CA ALA A 421 -25.75 14.12 29.98
C ALA A 421 -26.11 15.10 31.11
N LEU A 422 -25.68 14.81 32.34
CA LEU A 422 -25.95 15.66 33.50
C LEU A 422 -25.30 17.04 33.34
N THR A 423 -24.02 17.07 32.96
CA THR A 423 -23.25 18.31 32.86
C THR A 423 -23.69 19.14 31.65
N TRP A 424 -24.06 18.50 30.54
CA TRP A 424 -24.70 19.15 29.40
C TRP A 424 -26.00 19.84 29.80
N PHE A 425 -26.84 19.18 30.61
CA PHE A 425 -28.07 19.78 31.12
C PHE A 425 -27.79 20.95 32.06
N PHE A 426 -26.79 20.83 32.95
CA PHE A 426 -26.35 21.94 33.80
C PHE A 426 -25.90 23.15 32.98
N TRP A 427 -25.05 22.95 31.99
CA TRP A 427 -24.60 24.04 31.11
C TRP A 427 -25.75 24.66 30.33
N LEU A 428 -26.64 23.85 29.74
CA LEU A 428 -27.79 24.35 29.00
C LEU A 428 -28.67 25.26 29.88
N VAL A 429 -29.04 24.77 31.07
CA VAL A 429 -29.87 25.54 32.00
C VAL A 429 -29.13 26.77 32.49
N ALA A 430 -27.86 26.64 32.87
CA ALA A 430 -27.06 27.75 33.37
C ALA A 430 -26.93 28.86 32.33
N ILE A 431 -26.48 28.52 31.11
CA ILE A 431 -26.20 29.51 30.09
C ILE A 431 -27.47 30.09 29.48
N ALA A 432 -28.48 29.28 29.18
CA ALA A 432 -29.73 29.78 28.60
C ALA A 432 -30.45 30.73 29.55
N THR A 433 -30.50 30.39 30.85
CA THR A 433 -31.11 31.29 31.84
C THR A 433 -30.24 32.52 32.06
N TYR A 434 -28.91 32.40 32.10
CA TYR A 434 -28.03 33.57 32.23
C TYR A 434 -28.14 34.53 31.05
N THR A 435 -28.07 34.04 29.81
CA THR A 435 -28.32 34.82 28.57
C THR A 435 -29.65 35.55 28.64
N ALA A 436 -30.73 34.86 29.05
CA ALA A 436 -32.05 35.48 29.19
C ALA A 436 -32.08 36.58 30.27
N ALA A 437 -31.31 36.44 31.37
CA ALA A 437 -31.21 37.48 32.40
C ALA A 437 -30.38 38.68 31.94
N LEU A 438 -29.35 38.46 31.13
CA LEU A 438 -28.52 39.51 30.56
C LEU A 438 -29.23 40.27 29.44
N GLY A 439 -30.26 39.66 28.84
CA GLY A 439 -31.03 40.21 27.71
C GLY A 439 -30.48 39.80 26.35
N GLY A 440 -29.41 39.00 26.32
CA GLY A 440 -28.74 38.46 25.13
C GLY A 440 -28.01 39.52 24.28
N GLY A 441 -26.76 39.26 23.91
CA GLY A 441 -26.07 40.02 22.86
C GLY A 441 -25.82 41.51 23.21
N LYS A 442 -25.55 41.80 24.49
CA LYS A 442 -25.27 43.15 24.99
C LYS A 442 -24.05 43.78 24.31
N ARG A 443 -24.16 45.06 23.96
CA ARG A 443 -23.07 45.84 23.35
C ARG A 443 -22.53 46.81 24.37
N CYS A 444 -21.34 46.54 24.91
CA CYS A 444 -20.78 47.33 26.01
C CYS A 444 -20.45 48.80 25.67
N ASN A 445 -20.51 49.18 24.39
CA ASN A 445 -20.40 50.58 23.96
C ASN A 445 -21.74 51.32 24.01
N GLU A 446 -22.87 50.60 24.05
CA GLU A 446 -24.24 51.14 23.97
C GLU A 446 -25.02 50.86 25.29
N ASP A 447 -24.74 49.75 25.96
CA ASP A 447 -25.38 49.33 27.20
C ASP A 447 -24.59 49.76 28.44
N HIS A 448 -25.21 50.54 29.34
CA HIS A 448 -24.61 50.97 30.61
C HIS A 448 -24.81 49.95 31.74
N ILE A 449 -24.31 48.73 31.55
CA ILE A 449 -24.28 47.69 32.61
C ILE A 449 -22.89 47.59 33.23
N THR A 450 -22.82 47.60 34.56
CA THR A 450 -21.57 47.45 35.30
C THR A 450 -20.92 46.11 34.98
N TYR A 451 -19.61 46.13 34.68
CA TYR A 451 -18.81 44.95 34.27
C TYR A 451 -19.25 44.30 32.95
N CYS A 452 -19.89 45.05 32.03
CA CYS A 452 -20.42 44.54 30.77
C CYS A 452 -19.48 43.56 30.03
N SER A 453 -18.21 43.92 29.83
CA SER A 453 -17.27 43.08 29.08
C SER A 453 -17.08 41.69 29.72
N GLN A 454 -17.01 41.63 31.05
CA GLN A 454 -16.89 40.38 31.79
C GLN A 454 -18.19 39.58 31.76
N LEU A 455 -19.35 40.24 31.80
CA LEU A 455 -20.65 39.58 31.71
C LEU A 455 -20.88 38.94 30.33
N VAL A 456 -20.52 39.63 29.26
CA VAL A 456 -20.61 39.14 27.88
C VAL A 456 -19.56 38.06 27.62
N ALA A 457 -18.35 38.19 28.21
CA ALA A 457 -17.36 37.12 28.15
C ALA A 457 -17.86 35.83 28.81
N ALA A 458 -18.49 35.93 29.98
CA ALA A 458 -19.09 34.78 30.65
C ALA A 458 -20.21 34.13 29.81
N GLU A 459 -21.05 34.95 29.17
CA GLU A 459 -22.05 34.46 28.22
C GLU A 459 -21.40 33.68 27.06
N ALA A 460 -20.33 34.22 26.46
CA ALA A 460 -19.66 33.59 25.33
C ALA A 460 -18.98 32.26 25.71
N PHE A 461 -18.20 32.24 26.81
CA PHE A 461 -17.50 31.04 27.25
C PHE A 461 -18.45 29.95 27.74
N GLY A 462 -19.56 30.31 28.40
CA GLY A 462 -20.59 29.33 28.77
C GLY A 462 -21.28 28.67 27.55
N TRP A 463 -21.49 29.41 26.45
CA TRP A 463 -22.01 28.80 25.21
C TRP A 463 -20.95 27.92 24.52
N ILE A 464 -19.68 28.31 24.56
CA ILE A 464 -18.56 27.47 24.06
C ILE A 464 -18.54 26.14 24.82
N GLU A 465 -18.61 26.17 26.15
CA GLU A 465 -18.70 24.97 26.99
C GLU A 465 -19.86 24.06 26.59
N TRP A 466 -21.07 24.63 26.48
CA TRP A 466 -22.24 23.86 26.08
C TRP A 466 -22.09 23.22 24.69
N ILE A 467 -21.48 23.91 23.73
CA ILE A 467 -21.21 23.37 22.39
C ILE A 467 -20.23 22.20 22.46
N ILE A 468 -19.12 22.34 23.20
CA ILE A 468 -18.12 21.27 23.32
C ILE A 468 -18.74 20.05 24.03
N PHE A 469 -19.52 20.26 25.09
CA PHE A 469 -20.29 19.17 25.74
C PHE A 469 -21.28 18.52 24.78
N SER A 470 -21.93 19.28 23.90
CA SER A 470 -22.87 18.72 22.90
C SER A 470 -22.15 17.81 21.91
N VAL A 471 -20.97 18.21 21.43
CA VAL A 471 -20.12 17.36 20.56
C VAL A 471 -19.67 16.11 21.30
N ALA A 472 -19.15 16.25 22.53
CA ALA A 472 -18.72 15.12 23.34
C ALA A 472 -19.86 14.14 23.65
N PHE A 473 -21.07 14.66 23.89
CA PHE A 473 -22.27 13.87 24.14
C PHE A 473 -22.72 13.08 22.89
N ILE A 474 -22.65 13.68 21.70
CA ILE A 474 -22.92 12.96 20.45
C ILE A 474 -21.88 11.85 20.23
N LEU A 475 -20.59 12.15 20.44
CA LEU A 475 -19.53 11.17 20.27
C LEU A 475 -19.69 9.96 21.19
N ILE A 476 -20.04 10.17 22.47
CA ILE A 476 -20.24 9.04 23.39
C ILE A 476 -21.47 8.20 23.01
N PHE A 477 -22.52 8.80 22.44
CA PHE A 477 -23.65 8.05 21.89
C PHE A 477 -23.26 7.21 20.68
N LEU A 478 -22.45 7.74 19.77
CA LEU A 478 -21.96 7.00 18.60
C LEU A 478 -21.07 5.82 19.03
N ILE A 479 -20.18 6.05 20.00
CA ILE A 479 -19.33 5.01 20.60
C ILE A 479 -20.21 3.94 21.26
N GLY A 480 -21.16 4.34 22.11
CA GLY A 480 -22.07 3.41 22.79
C GLY A 480 -22.96 2.61 21.83
N GLY A 481 -23.46 3.24 20.76
CA GLY A 481 -24.21 2.55 19.71
C GLY A 481 -23.37 1.51 18.96
N THR A 482 -22.09 1.83 18.73
CA THR A 482 -21.14 0.90 18.10
C THR A 482 -20.80 -0.27 19.03
N ALA A 483 -20.52 -0.01 20.30
CA ALA A 483 -20.25 -1.04 21.31
C ALA A 483 -21.45 -1.99 21.52
N MET A 484 -22.68 -1.46 21.53
CA MET A 484 -23.89 -2.28 21.61
C MET A 484 -24.09 -3.18 20.39
N ARG A 485 -23.78 -2.68 19.17
CA ARG A 485 -23.80 -3.51 17.94
C ARG A 485 -22.75 -4.62 17.97
N ARG A 486 -21.65 -4.43 18.70
CA ARG A 486 -20.58 -5.42 18.90
C ARG A 486 -20.85 -6.41 20.04
N GLY A 487 -21.88 -6.19 20.85
CA GLY A 487 -22.22 -7.07 21.99
C GLY A 487 -21.40 -6.84 23.26
N GLU A 488 -20.59 -5.78 23.33
CA GLU A 488 -19.70 -5.47 24.46
C GLU A 488 -20.43 -4.83 25.65
N GLY A 489 -21.61 -4.25 25.39
CA GLY A 489 -22.42 -3.56 26.40
C GLY A 489 -21.86 -2.20 26.82
N LEU A 490 -22.67 -1.37 27.49
CA LEU A 490 -22.29 0.00 27.88
C LEU A 490 -21.41 0.06 29.14
N SER A 491 -21.29 -1.04 29.88
CA SER A 491 -20.38 -1.17 31.03
C SER A 491 -18.92 -1.37 30.62
N GLY A 492 -18.66 -1.63 29.33
CA GLY A 492 -17.32 -1.73 28.78
C GLY A 492 -16.52 -0.45 28.97
N ALA A 493 -15.20 -0.61 28.99
CA ALA A 493 -14.26 0.50 28.98
C ALA A 493 -14.45 1.35 27.71
N LEU A 494 -14.07 2.63 27.76
CA LEU A 494 -14.13 3.50 26.59
C LEU A 494 -13.13 3.08 25.49
N VAL A 495 -12.08 2.35 25.88
CA VAL A 495 -11.00 1.84 25.02
C VAL A 495 -10.84 0.35 25.21
#